data_AF-A0A7S4MSX8-F1
#
_entry.id   AF-A0A7S4MSX8-F1
#
_cell.length_a   1.000
_cell.length_b   1.000
_cell.length_c   1.000
_cell.angle_alpha   90.00
_cell.angle_beta   90.00
_cell.angle_gamma   90.00
#
_symmetry.space_group_name_H-M   'P 1'
#
loop_
_entity.id
_entity.type
_entity.pdbx_description
1 polymer ?
#
loop_
_entity_poly.entity_id
_entity_poly.type
_entity_poly.pdbx_seq_one_letter_code
_entity_poly.pdbx_strand_id
1 'polypeptide(L)'
;ELAESVVAVVESEQLLTAEEEASSDDADADADDEPPSTKERTQIFGPGHKPRLSDQYGIEHTYSVPLLDRIAANGDSGDPFVLSHPDAPQSSTYRELASSVVREVGKVK
;
A
#
# COMPACT_ATOMS: atom_id res chain seq x y z
N GLU A 1 20.06 15.78 -7.24
CA GLU A 1 20.27 14.38 -7.70
C GLU A 1 19.68 13.30 -6.78
N LEU A 2 18.84 13.64 -5.77
CA LEU A 2 18.18 12.64 -4.90
C LEU A 2 16.65 12.64 -5.03
N ALA A 3 16.08 13.49 -5.89
CA ALA A 3 14.64 13.59 -6.11
C ALA A 3 14.13 12.60 -7.16
N GLU A 4 15.01 12.12 -8.05
CA GLU A 4 14.66 11.14 -9.09
C GLU A 4 14.64 9.68 -8.59
N SER A 5 15.25 9.38 -7.43
CA SER A 5 15.29 7.99 -6.93
C SER A 5 14.06 7.57 -6.14
N VAL A 6 13.23 8.51 -5.68
CA VAL A 6 12.00 8.19 -4.91
C VAL A 6 10.80 7.94 -5.83
N VAL A 7 10.77 8.56 -7.01
CA VAL A 7 9.71 8.33 -8.00
C VAL A 7 9.86 6.95 -8.66
N ALA A 8 11.10 6.47 -8.83
CA ALA A 8 11.38 5.20 -9.51
C ALA A 8 10.89 3.94 -8.75
N VAL A 9 10.73 4.00 -7.42
CA VAL A 9 10.26 2.83 -6.65
C VAL A 9 8.76 2.60 -6.84
N VAL A 10 7.99 3.63 -7.23
CA VAL A 10 6.53 3.55 -7.31
C VAL A 10 6.04 3.00 -8.66
N GLU A 11 6.85 3.08 -9.73
CA GLU A 11 6.48 2.55 -11.05
C GLU A 11 6.70 1.03 -11.19
N SER A 12 7.47 0.41 -10.29
CA SER A 12 7.88 -0.99 -10.44
C SER A 12 6.83 -2.03 -10.01
N GLU A 13 5.72 -1.62 -9.40
CA GLU A 13 4.63 -2.54 -9.00
C GLU A 13 3.50 -2.69 -10.04
N GLN A 14 3.62 -2.08 -11.23
CA GLN A 14 2.58 -2.12 -12.26
C GLN A 14 2.78 -3.19 -13.35
N LEU A 15 3.73 -4.12 -13.21
CA LEU A 15 3.97 -5.12 -14.26
C LEU A 15 4.12 -6.55 -13.70
N LEU A 16 3.01 -7.11 -13.22
CA LEU A 16 2.84 -8.55 -13.06
C LEU A 16 1.53 -8.95 -13.75
N THR A 17 1.50 -8.80 -15.08
CA THR A 17 0.61 -9.56 -15.95
C THR A 17 1.38 -10.84 -16.33
N ALA A 18 1.10 -11.93 -15.62
CA ALA A 18 1.50 -13.26 -16.06
C ALA A 18 0.25 -13.99 -16.54
N GLU A 19 0.24 -14.23 -17.85
CA GLU A 19 -0.58 -15.24 -18.51
C GLU A 19 -0.32 -16.60 -17.85
N GLU A 20 -1.36 -17.36 -17.52
CA GLU A 20 -1.20 -18.81 -17.35
C GLU A 20 -2.47 -19.54 -17.84
N GLU A 21 -2.35 -19.96 -19.10
CA GLU A 21 -2.87 -21.15 -19.77
C GLU A 21 -3.78 -22.08 -18.95
N ALA A 22 -4.99 -22.27 -19.46
CA ALA A 22 -5.87 -23.35 -19.05
C ALA A 22 -5.30 -24.72 -19.50
N SER A 23 -5.01 -25.61 -18.55
CA SER A 23 -4.83 -27.04 -18.80
C SER A 23 -5.62 -27.85 -17.79
N SER A 24 -6.55 -28.64 -18.32
CA SER A 24 -7.28 -29.71 -17.64
C SER A 24 -6.35 -30.87 -17.25
N ASP A 25 -6.56 -31.49 -16.09
CA ASP A 25 -6.54 -32.96 -15.89
C ASP A 25 -6.98 -33.32 -14.45
N ASP A 26 -7.77 -34.40 -14.34
CA ASP A 26 -8.38 -34.96 -13.12
C ASP A 26 -7.37 -35.52 -12.08
N ALA A 27 -7.65 -35.35 -10.78
CA ALA A 27 -7.48 -36.39 -9.73
C ALA A 27 -7.78 -35.87 -8.29
N ASP A 28 -8.53 -36.67 -7.53
CA ASP A 28 -8.80 -36.58 -6.08
C ASP A 28 -7.56 -36.40 -5.18
N ALA A 29 -7.64 -35.54 -4.15
CA ALA A 29 -7.28 -35.81 -2.74
C ALA A 29 -7.10 -34.51 -1.91
N ASP A 30 -7.70 -34.51 -0.72
CA ASP A 30 -7.33 -33.87 0.56
C ASP A 30 -6.63 -32.48 0.62
N ALA A 31 -7.12 -31.70 1.60
CA ALA A 31 -6.51 -30.56 2.31
C ALA A 31 -7.06 -29.16 1.98
N ASP A 32 -7.45 -28.46 3.06
CA ASP A 32 -7.65 -27.02 3.14
C ASP A 32 -6.49 -26.25 2.47
N ASP A 33 -6.67 -25.85 1.21
CA ASP A 33 -5.82 -24.88 0.52
C ASP A 33 -6.74 -23.96 -0.31
N GLU A 34 -7.50 -23.11 0.38
CA GLU A 34 -8.07 -21.94 -0.29
C GLU A 34 -6.87 -21.00 -0.55
N PRO A 35 -6.46 -20.79 -1.82
CA PRO A 35 -5.36 -19.89 -2.12
C PRO A 35 -5.69 -18.53 -1.52
N PRO A 36 -4.70 -17.79 -0.95
CA PRO A 36 -4.98 -16.50 -0.34
C PRO A 36 -5.63 -15.66 -1.44
N SER A 37 -6.92 -15.37 -1.28
CA SER A 37 -7.63 -14.48 -2.19
C SER A 37 -6.87 -13.15 -2.09
N THR A 38 -6.00 -12.90 -3.06
CA THR A 38 -5.29 -11.63 -3.19
C THR A 38 -6.39 -10.62 -3.49
N LYS A 39 -6.97 -10.06 -2.43
CA LYS A 39 -7.96 -8.98 -2.55
C LYS A 39 -7.22 -7.84 -3.21
N GLU A 40 -7.39 -7.73 -4.52
CA GLU A 40 -6.81 -6.67 -5.32
C GLU A 40 -7.18 -5.32 -4.70
N ARG A 41 -6.21 -4.41 -4.67
CA ARG A 41 -6.42 -3.06 -4.13
C ARG A 41 -7.53 -2.39 -4.94
N THR A 42 -8.71 -2.29 -4.35
CA THR A 42 -9.85 -1.65 -5.00
C THR A 42 -9.69 -0.15 -4.91
N GLN A 43 -9.52 0.48 -6.07
CA GLN A 43 -9.41 1.92 -6.18
C GLN A 43 -10.80 2.57 -6.21
N ILE A 44 -11.30 2.99 -5.05
CA ILE A 44 -12.60 3.66 -4.92
C ILE A 44 -12.61 5.12 -5.40
N PHE A 45 -11.43 5.72 -5.60
CA PHE A 45 -11.25 7.08 -6.10
C PHE A 45 -10.28 7.10 -7.28
N GLY A 46 -10.62 7.81 -8.37
CA GLY A 46 -9.75 7.89 -9.56
C GLY A 46 -8.34 8.44 -9.26
N PRO A 47 -7.32 8.14 -10.08
CA PRO A 47 -5.90 8.32 -9.74
C PRO A 47 -5.45 9.79 -9.63
N GLY A 48 -6.23 10.72 -10.18
CA GLY A 48 -5.84 12.14 -10.29
C GLY A 48 -5.87 12.95 -9.00
N HIS A 49 -6.29 12.38 -7.86
CA HIS A 49 -6.43 13.15 -6.62
C HIS A 49 -5.09 13.62 -6.04
N LYS A 50 -4.02 12.80 -6.12
CA LYS A 50 -2.70 13.21 -5.59
C LYS A 50 -2.01 14.26 -6.45
N PRO A 51 -1.85 14.07 -7.78
CA PRO A 51 -1.19 15.07 -8.61
C PRO A 51 -1.90 16.42 -8.54
N ARG A 52 -3.23 16.41 -8.53
CA ARG A 52 -4.03 17.63 -8.40
C ARG A 52 -3.76 18.41 -7.10
N LEU A 53 -3.54 17.72 -5.97
CA LEU A 53 -3.21 18.38 -4.71
C LEU A 53 -1.83 19.05 -4.76
N SER A 54 -0.86 18.39 -5.38
CA SER A 54 0.47 18.96 -5.62
C SER A 54 0.39 20.18 -6.56
N ASP A 55 -0.24 20.02 -7.72
CA ASP A 55 -0.29 21.06 -8.76
C ASP A 55 -1.06 22.31 -8.31
N GLN A 56 -2.16 22.12 -7.59
CA GLN A 56 -3.06 23.21 -7.22
C GLN A 56 -2.63 23.94 -5.94
N TYR A 57 -2.03 23.22 -4.99
CA TYR A 57 -1.78 23.75 -3.64
C TYR A 57 -0.32 23.64 -3.19
N GLY A 58 0.58 23.10 -4.02
CA GLY A 58 1.99 22.92 -3.66
C GLY A 58 2.20 21.91 -2.52
N ILE A 59 1.28 20.95 -2.34
CA ILE A 59 1.39 19.94 -1.30
C ILE A 59 2.40 18.88 -1.74
N GLU A 60 3.60 18.92 -1.15
CA GLU A 60 4.72 18.04 -1.48
C GLU A 60 4.46 16.56 -1.10
N HIS A 61 3.89 16.33 0.09
CA HIS A 61 3.71 14.97 0.62
C HIS A 61 2.25 14.54 0.59
N THR A 62 1.90 13.58 -0.28
CA THR A 62 0.55 13.02 -0.39
C THR A 62 0.57 11.48 -0.37
N TYR A 63 -0.28 10.87 0.45
CA TYR A 63 -0.30 9.41 0.68
C TYR A 63 -1.66 8.78 0.33
N SER A 64 -1.65 7.51 -0.10
CA SER A 64 -2.86 6.68 -0.18
C SER A 64 -2.92 5.77 1.04
N VAL A 65 -3.81 6.07 1.97
CA VAL A 65 -3.97 5.26 3.18
C VAL A 65 -4.80 4.00 2.85
N PRO A 66 -4.35 2.80 3.26
CA PRO A 66 -5.09 1.56 3.00
C PRO A 66 -6.37 1.50 3.82
N LEU A 67 -7.49 1.15 3.17
CA LEU A 67 -8.78 0.92 3.82
C LEU A 67 -8.93 -0.58 4.09
N LEU A 68 -8.70 -0.99 5.34
CA LEU A 68 -8.87 -2.37 5.79
C LEU A 68 -9.61 -2.40 7.12
N ASP A 69 -10.65 -3.23 7.22
CA ASP A 69 -11.44 -3.39 8.45
C ASP A 69 -10.57 -3.78 9.66
N ARG A 70 -9.53 -4.61 9.42
CA ARG A 70 -8.57 -4.98 10.46
C ARG A 70 -7.82 -3.78 11.02
N ILE A 71 -7.44 -2.79 10.20
CA ILE A 71 -6.74 -1.60 10.70
C ILE A 71 -7.66 -0.80 11.62
N ALA A 72 -8.94 -0.66 11.25
CA ALA A 72 -9.94 0.01 12.08
C ALA A 72 -10.16 -0.73 13.41
N ALA A 73 -10.43 -2.03 13.36
CA ALA A 73 -10.64 -2.86 14.55
C ALA A 73 -9.44 -2.85 15.50
N ASN A 74 -8.22 -2.89 14.95
CA ASN A 74 -6.97 -2.79 15.71
C ASN A 74 -6.79 -1.43 16.39
N GLY A 75 -7.26 -0.36 15.74
CA GLY A 75 -7.29 0.97 16.35
C GLY A 75 -8.22 1.02 17.56
N ASP A 76 -9.43 0.45 17.41
CA ASP A 76 -10.44 0.42 18.47
C ASP A 76 -10.05 -0.48 19.65
N SER A 77 -9.31 -1.58 19.39
CA SER A 77 -8.87 -2.51 20.43
C SER A 77 -7.65 -2.02 21.21
N GLY A 78 -6.97 -0.98 20.74
CA GLY A 78 -5.71 -0.51 21.33
C GLY A 78 -4.48 -1.36 20.96
N ASP A 79 -4.57 -2.21 19.93
CA ASP A 79 -3.45 -2.96 19.37
C ASP A 79 -3.18 -2.51 17.91
N PRO A 80 -2.45 -1.40 17.70
CA PRO A 80 -2.24 -0.84 16.38
C PRO A 80 -1.69 -1.84 15.37
N PHE A 81 -2.30 -1.89 14.18
CA PHE A 81 -1.91 -2.82 13.11
C PHE A 81 -0.42 -2.77 12.76
N VAL A 82 0.18 -1.57 12.79
CA VAL A 82 1.61 -1.37 12.48
C VAL A 82 2.57 -2.01 13.49
N LEU A 83 2.11 -2.30 14.71
CA LEU A 83 2.89 -3.00 15.73
C LEU A 83 2.79 -4.51 15.58
N SER A 84 1.58 -5.02 15.31
CA SER A 84 1.36 -6.45 15.11
C SER A 84 1.85 -6.96 13.76
N HIS A 85 1.84 -6.11 12.73
CA HIS A 85 2.22 -6.46 11.35
C HIS A 85 3.24 -5.45 10.79
N PRO A 86 4.47 -5.40 11.35
CA PRO A 86 5.46 -4.39 11.02
C PRO A 86 5.90 -4.41 9.55
N ASP A 87 5.96 -5.58 8.94
CA ASP A 87 6.49 -5.78 7.58
C ASP A 87 5.40 -5.90 6.51
N ALA A 88 4.14 -5.69 6.91
CA ALA A 88 3.03 -5.72 5.98
C ALA A 88 3.08 -4.50 5.01
N PRO A 89 2.68 -4.66 3.73
CA PRO A 89 2.67 -3.57 2.75
C PRO A 89 1.80 -2.37 3.14
N GLN A 90 0.85 -2.56 4.05
CA GLN A 90 0.02 -1.49 4.58
C GLN A 90 0.75 -0.66 5.64
N SER A 91 1.64 -1.30 6.40
CA SER A 91 2.43 -0.66 7.45
C SER A 91 3.54 0.21 6.88
N SER A 92 4.08 -0.11 5.69
CA SER A 92 5.08 0.73 5.02
C SER A 92 4.56 2.14 4.71
N THR A 93 3.33 2.28 4.22
CA THR A 93 2.72 3.59 3.95
C THR A 93 2.65 4.47 5.20
N TYR A 94 2.30 3.90 6.35
CA TYR A 94 2.29 4.65 7.61
C TYR A 94 3.70 5.04 8.07
N ARG A 95 4.70 4.15 7.90
CA ARG A 95 6.10 4.44 8.21
C ARG A 95 6.66 5.57 7.35
N GLU A 96 6.36 5.58 6.06
CA GLU A 96 6.77 6.63 5.13
C GLU A 96 6.14 7.98 5.51
N LEU A 97 4.84 7.99 5.80
CA LEU A 97 4.12 9.18 6.26
C LEU A 97 4.76 9.73 7.53
N ALA A 98 4.97 8.89 8.55
CA ALA A 98 5.60 9.30 9.80
C ALA A 98 7.01 9.85 9.58
N SER A 99 7.79 9.22 8.69
CA SER A 99 9.13 9.67 8.33
C SER A 99 9.13 11.05 7.68
N SER A 100 8.16 11.33 6.80
CA SER A 100 7.98 12.67 6.21
C SER A 100 7.64 13.71 7.27
N VAL A 101 6.74 13.40 8.19
CA VAL A 101 6.40 14.32 9.30
C VAL A 101 7.65 14.65 10.12
N VAL A 102 8.46 13.65 10.49
CA VAL A 102 9.70 13.85 11.25
C VAL A 102 10.67 14.75 10.47
N ARG A 103 10.84 14.52 9.15
CA ARG A 103 11.69 15.37 8.30
C ARG A 103 11.19 16.80 8.25
N GLU A 104 9.90 17.04 8.01
CA GLU A 104 9.34 18.38 7.88
C GLU A 104 9.42 19.15 9.21
N VAL A 105 9.02 18.52 10.32
CA VAL A 105 9.12 19.16 11.65
C VAL A 105 10.58 19.47 11.99
N GLY A 106 11.53 18.62 11.59
CA GLY A 106 12.95 18.85 11.77
C GLY A 106 13.52 20.07 11.03
N LYS A 107 12.86 20.53 9.95
CA LYS A 107 13.24 21.74 9.20
C LYS A 107 12.83 23.03 9.91
N VAL A 108 11.85 23.00 10.82
CA VAL A 108 11.27 24.17 11.50
C VAL A 108 12.13 24.61 12.71
N LYS A 109 13.45 24.69 12.53
CA LYS A 109 14.39 25.15 13.58
C LYS A 109 14.77 26.61 13.42
#